data_AF-A0A2U2SCD2-F1
#
_entry.id   AF-A0A2U2SCD2-F1
#
_cell.length_a   1.000
_cell.length_b   1.000
_cell.length_c   1.000
_cell.angle_alpha   90.00
_cell.angle_beta   90.00
_cell.angle_gamma   90.00
#
_symmetry.space_group_name_H-M   'P 1'
#
loop_
_entity.id
_entity.type
_entity.pdbx_description
1 polymer ?
#
loop_
_entity_poly.entity_id
_entity_poly.type
_entity_poly.pdbx_seq_one_letter_code
_entity_poly.pdbx_strand_id
1 'polypeptide(L)' 'MDTFTLFVVGAVGGSALLVNAILLVSIFFTQRKASAACNWPAVAGTVVESRLESRRRSNNRGWTNYPRVIYAYHE' A
#
# COMPACT_ATOMS: atom_id res chain seq x y z
N MET A 1 -34.14 7.89 -31.51
CA MET A 1 -33.44 7.46 -30.29
C MET A 1 -33.99 8.29 -29.16
N ASP A 2 -34.53 7.66 -28.13
CA ASP A 2 -35.27 8.37 -27.09
C ASP A 2 -34.33 9.13 -26.15
N THR A 3 -34.77 10.27 -25.63
CA THR A 3 -33.95 11.12 -24.74
C THR A 3 -33.51 10.34 -23.50
N PHE A 4 -34.38 9.45 -23.01
CA PHE A 4 -34.08 8.54 -21.91
C PHE A 4 -32.91 7.60 -22.23
N THR A 5 -32.85 7.05 -23.45
CA THR A 5 -31.78 6.15 -23.88
C THR A 5 -30.43 6.86 -23.92
N LEU A 6 -30.39 8.12 -24.37
CA LEU A 6 -29.17 8.93 -24.38
C LEU A 6 -28.64 9.20 -22.96
N PHE A 7 -29.52 9.49 -22.01
CA PHE A 7 -29.13 9.66 -20.60
C PHE A 7 -28.55 8.39 -20.00
N VAL A 8 -29.18 7.24 -20.24
CA VAL A 8 -28.70 5.94 -19.71
C VAL A 8 -27.32 5.61 -20.28
N VAL A 9 -27.13 5.75 -21.60
CA VAL A 9 -25.83 5.49 -22.24
C VAL A 9 -24.75 6.44 -21.72
N GLY A 10 -25.07 7.73 -21.55
CA GLY A 10 -24.16 8.71 -20.98
C GLY A 10 -23.79 8.40 -19.52
N ALA A 11 -24.74 7.98 -18.69
CA ALA A 11 -24.49 7.62 -17.29
C ALA A 11 -23.63 6.35 -17.17
N VAL A 12 -23.92 5.32 -17.97
CA VAL A 12 -23.13 4.08 -17.99
C VAL A 12 -21.71 4.33 -18.53
N GLY A 13 -21.58 5.05 -19.65
CA GLY A 13 -20.27 5.40 -20.20
C GLY A 13 -19.46 6.28 -19.26
N GLY A 14 -20.09 7.29 -18.66
CA GLY A 14 -19.44 8.22 -17.72
C GLY A 14 -18.96 7.52 -16.46
N SER A 15 -19.79 6.65 -15.86
CA SER A 15 -19.40 5.88 -14.68
C SER A 15 -18.26 4.90 -14.97
N ALA A 16 -18.29 4.22 -16.12
CA ALA A 16 -17.20 3.34 -16.54
C ALA A 16 -15.87 4.11 -16.70
N LEU A 17 -15.89 5.29 -17.33
CA LEU A 17 -14.69 6.13 -17.48
C LEU A 17 -14.17 6.61 -16.12
N LEU A 18 -15.06 7.01 -15.22
CA LEU A 18 -14.70 7.50 -13.89
C LEU A 18 -14.01 6.40 -13.06
N VAL A 19 -14.58 5.20 -13.05
CA VAL A 19 -13.98 4.04 -12.35
C VAL A 19 -12.61 3.70 -12.93
N ASN A 20 -12.49 3.66 -14.26
CA ASN A 20 -11.21 3.40 -14.92
C ASN A 20 -10.15 4.46 -14.59
N ALA A 21 -10.53 5.74 -14.57
CA ALA A 21 -9.63 6.83 -14.20
C ALA A 21 -9.11 6.68 -12.77
N ILE A 22 -9.98 6.37 -11.80
CA ILE A 22 -9.58 6.15 -10.40
C ILE A 22 -8.61 4.96 -10.28
N LEU A 23 -8.90 3.85 -10.98
CA LEU A 23 -8.05 2.67 -10.99
C LEU A 23 -6.67 2.99 -11.57
N LEU A 24 -6.61 3.65 -12.73
CA LEU A 24 -5.36 4.09 -13.36
C LEU A 24 -4.54 4.99 -12.44
N VAL A 25 -5.16 5.98 -11.81
CA VAL A 25 -4.50 6.87 -10.86
C VAL A 25 -3.91 6.07 -9.69
N SER A 26 -4.69 5.14 -9.12
CA SER A 26 -4.25 4.29 -8.01
C SER A 26 -3.08 3.40 -8.39
N ILE A 27 -3.12 2.79 -9.59
CA ILE A 27 -2.04 1.97 -10.14
C ILE A 27 -0.79 2.82 -10.34
N PHE A 28 -0.92 4.03 -10.89
CA PHE A 28 0.21 4.91 -11.13
C PHE A 28 0.91 5.32 -9.82
N PHE A 29 0.14 5.68 -8.79
CA PHE A 29 0.69 6.01 -7.48
C PHE A 29 1.33 4.82 -6.77
N THR A 30 0.75 3.61 -6.89
CA THR A 30 1.31 2.40 -6.29
C THR A 30 2.57 1.95 -7.02
N GLN A 31 2.60 1.99 -8.35
CA GLN A 31 3.80 1.73 -9.15
C GLN A 31 4.92 2.69 -8.81
N ARG A 32 4.65 3.98 -8.66
CA ARG A 32 5.69 4.96 -8.29
C ARG A 32 6.34 4.63 -6.95
N LYS A 33 5.57 4.16 -5.97
CA LYS A 33 6.09 3.70 -4.67
C LYS A 33 6.85 2.39 -4.78
N ALA A 34 6.33 1.44 -5.57
CA ALA A 34 6.99 0.15 -5.81
C ALA A 34 8.33 0.32 -6.52
N SER A 35 8.41 1.18 -7.54
CA SER A 35 9.67 1.49 -8.24
C SER A 35 10.69 2.16 -7.32
N ALA A 36 10.24 3.02 -6.39
CA ALA A 36 11.12 3.61 -5.39
C ALA A 36 11.65 2.56 -4.39
N ALA A 37 10.83 1.58 -4.01
CA ALA A 37 11.21 0.48 -3.14
C ALA A 37 12.08 -0.59 -3.84
N CYS A 38 11.90 -0.78 -5.15
CA CYS A 38 12.68 -1.75 -5.95
C CYS A 38 14.18 -1.40 -6.00
N ASN A 39 14.51 -0.11 -5.89
CA ASN A 39 15.88 0.37 -5.84
C ASN A 39 16.43 0.46 -4.40
N TRP A 40 15.69 -0.03 -3.39
CA TRP A 40 16.26 -0.11 -2.06
C TRP A 40 17.46 -1.06 -2.09
N PRO A 41 18.61 -0.63 -1.56
CA PRO A 41 19.79 -1.46 -1.52
C PRO A 41 19.45 -2.74 -0.75
N ALA A 42 19.38 -3.85 -1.48
CA ALA A 42 19.25 -5.17 -0.90
C ALA A 42 20.62 -5.58 -0.36
N VAL A 43 20.93 -5.14 0.86
CA VAL A 43 22.13 -5.59 1.54
C VAL A 43 21.86 -7.00 2.07
N ALA A 44 22.66 -7.96 1.62
CA ALA A 44 22.63 -9.31 2.17
C ALA A 44 23.04 -9.24 3.64
N GLY A 45 22.10 -9.56 4.52
CA GLY A 45 22.30 -9.61 5.96
C GLY A 45 21.70 -10.87 6.53
N THR A 46 22.27 -11.36 7.61
CA THR A 46 21.69 -12.46 8.39
C THR A 46 20.81 -11.87 9.48
N VAL A 47 19.60 -12.42 9.62
CA VAL A 47 18.73 -12.09 10.76
C VAL A 47 19.36 -12.74 11.99
N VAL A 48 19.91 -11.93 12.89
CA VAL A 48 20.56 -12.40 14.12
C VAL A 48 19.50 -12.70 15.18
N GLU A 49 18.46 -11.86 15.25
CA GLU A 49 17.42 -11.99 16.25
C GLU A 49 16.10 -11.49 15.68
N SER A 50 15.03 -12.26 15.88
CA SER A 50 13.65 -11.86 15.59
C SER A 50 12.80 -12.16 16.81
N ARG A 51 12.34 -11.12 17.50
CA ARG A 51 11.51 -11.24 18.71
C ARG A 51 10.32 -10.28 18.65
N LEU A 52 9.23 -10.67 19.30
CA LEU A 52 8.12 -9.79 19.57
C LEU A 52 8.39 -9.05 20.87
N GLU A 53 8.59 -7.73 20.79
CA GLU A 53 8.71 -6.89 21.97
C GLU A 53 7.36 -6.30 22.32
N SER A 54 6.95 -6.50 23.57
CA SER A 54 5.74 -5.88 24.08
C SER A 54 6.09 -4.53 24.70
N ARG A 55 5.60 -3.44 24.09
CA ARG A 55 5.72 -2.10 24.69
C ARG A 55 4.39 -1.69 25.31
N ARG A 56 4.46 -1.20 26.54
CA ARG A 56 3.34 -0.56 27.23
C ARG A 56 3.03 0.76 26.53
N ARG A 57 1.79 0.95 26.08
CA ARG A 57 1.36 2.24 25.52
C ARG A 57 1.52 3.33 26.58
N SER A 58 2.05 4.48 26.17
CA SER A 58 2.22 5.68 27.01
C SER A 58 0.92 6.09 27.74
N ASN A 59 -0.25 5.78 27.19
CA ASN A 59 -1.56 6.06 27.78
C ASN A 59 -2.13 4.96 28.69
N ASN A 60 -1.30 4.03 29.19
CA ASN A 60 -1.69 2.97 30.14
C ASN A 60 -2.80 2.00 29.68
N ARG A 61 -3.28 2.12 28.43
CA ARG A 61 -4.26 1.20 27.82
C ARG A 61 -3.55 0.20 26.93
N GLY A 62 -3.11 -0.88 27.56
CA GLY A 62 -2.72 -2.11 26.88
C GLY A 62 -1.25 -2.21 26.48
N TRP A 63 -0.92 -3.44 26.10
CA TRP A 63 0.36 -3.84 25.54
C TRP A 63 0.21 -3.95 24.03
N THR A 64 1.18 -3.44 23.29
CA THR A 64 1.24 -3.66 21.84
C THR A 64 2.52 -4.42 21.54
N ASN A 65 2.37 -5.56 20.89
CA ASN A 65 3.50 -6.36 20.43
C ASN A 65 3.99 -5.79 19.11
N TYR A 66 5.26 -5.42 19.06
CA TYR A 66 5.93 -4.96 17.85
C TYR A 66 7.02 -5.96 17.48
N PRO A 67 7.11 -6.39 16.21
CA PRO A 67 8.22 -7.20 15.75
C PRO A 67 9.50 -6.37 15.80
N ARG A 68 10.51 -6.86 16.51
CA ARG A 68 11.85 -6.32 16.49
C ARG A 68 12.76 -7.34 15.82
N VAL A 69 13.39 -6.92 14.73
CA VAL A 69 14.34 -7.73 13.97
C VAL A 69 15.69 -7.03 14.01
N ILE A 70 16.73 -7.75 14.44
CA ILE A 70 18.12 -7.31 14.41
C ILE A 70 18.79 -7.97 13.21
N TYR A 71 19.40 -7.15 12.36
CA TYR A 71 20.15 -7.60 11.20
C TYR A 71 21.66 -7.42 11.46
N ALA A 72 22.45 -8.43 11.11
CA ALA A 72 23.88 -8.27 10.87
C ALA A 72 24.09 -8.14 9.37
N TYR A 73 24.72 -7.04 8.95
CA TYR A 73 25.09 -6.83 7.56
C TYR A 73 26.47 -7.46 7.31
N HIS A 74 26.63 -8.13 6.18
CA HIS A 74 27.96 -8.55 5.72
C HIS A 74 28.60 -7.35 5.02
N GLU A 75 29.75 -6.88 5.53
CA GLU A 75 30.57 -5.84 4.88
C GLU A 75 31.24 -6.34 3.60
#